data_AF-A0A960GJH8-F1
#
_entry.id   AF-A0A960GJH8-F1
#
_cell.length_a   1.000
_cell.length_b   1.000
_cell.length_c   1.000
_cell.angle_alpha   90.00
_cell.angle_beta   90.00
_cell.angle_gamma   90.00
#
_symmetry.space_group_name_H-M   'P 1'
#
loop_
_entity.id
_entity.type
_entity.pdbx_description
1 polymer ?
#
loop_
_entity_poly.entity_id
_entity_poly.type
_entity_poly.pdbx_seq_one_letter_code
_entity_poly.pdbx_strand_id
1 'polypeptide(L)'
;MSVQTRAPEAAGSGTLCLPDRIAEAVGDIRAGAIRLTVPLIDDVIQVGAADTPRTGSIVVVRTPSALFVRRSDGKPLQARIIRDHDGCHSTQIGVFLRPVNHLTVRGDGGRVWWIPDGARICRCHDDLIQLLETIATFSIAKQRRMSASMPARSTSGL
;
A
#
# COMPACT_ATOMS: atom_id res chain seq x y z
N MET A 1 8.63 22.19 -47.78
CA MET A 1 7.89 21.13 -47.07
C MET A 1 8.72 20.70 -45.88
N SER A 2 8.44 21.23 -44.70
CA SER A 2 9.19 20.89 -43.49
C SER A 2 8.37 19.89 -42.68
N VAL A 3 8.87 18.65 -42.61
CA VAL A 3 8.32 17.59 -41.77
C VAL A 3 8.61 17.96 -40.33
N GLN A 4 7.57 18.33 -39.59
CA GLN A 4 7.66 18.57 -38.15
C GLN A 4 7.75 17.20 -37.46
N THR A 5 8.97 16.76 -37.15
CA THR A 5 9.21 15.60 -36.30
C THR A 5 8.68 15.92 -34.91
N ARG A 6 7.49 15.41 -34.60
CA ARG A 6 6.87 15.53 -33.28
C ARG A 6 7.70 14.71 -32.30
N ALA A 7 8.30 15.38 -31.32
CA ALA A 7 8.96 14.74 -30.19
C ALA A 7 7.97 13.79 -29.49
N PRO A 8 8.42 12.65 -28.95
CA PRO A 8 7.54 11.78 -28.18
C PRO A 8 7.02 12.57 -26.98
N GLU A 9 5.69 12.69 -26.89
CA GLU A 9 5.01 13.15 -25.69
C GLU A 9 5.55 12.34 -24.51
N ALA A 10 6.26 13.02 -23.62
CA ALA A 10 6.63 12.47 -22.33
C ALA A 10 5.33 12.05 -21.66
N ALA A 11 5.13 10.73 -21.55
CA ALA A 11 4.07 10.14 -20.77
C ALA A 11 4.06 10.83 -19.40
N GLY A 12 2.95 11.51 -19.09
CA GLY A 12 2.82 12.32 -17.88
C GLY A 12 3.30 11.52 -16.67
N SER A 13 4.34 12.03 -16.01
CA SER A 13 4.83 11.51 -14.74
C SER A 13 3.79 11.86 -13.66
N GLY A 14 2.68 11.12 -13.70
CA GLY A 14 1.42 11.42 -13.03
C GLY A 14 1.46 11.12 -11.54
N THR A 15 2.30 11.84 -10.81
CA THR A 15 2.36 11.73 -9.35
C THR A 15 1.01 12.19 -8.76
N LEU A 16 0.39 11.36 -7.93
CA LEU A 16 -0.89 11.68 -7.28
C LEU A 16 -0.64 12.19 -5.86
N CYS A 17 -1.05 13.41 -5.57
CA CYS A 17 -1.07 13.93 -4.21
C CYS A 17 -2.12 13.17 -3.37
N LEU A 18 -1.69 12.63 -2.23
CA LEU A 18 -2.56 11.88 -1.34
C LEU A 18 -3.08 12.79 -0.22
N PRO A 19 -4.28 12.52 0.33
CA PRO A 19 -4.84 13.32 1.42
C PRO A 19 -3.96 13.33 2.67
N ASP A 20 -4.05 14.39 3.49
CA ASP A 20 -3.23 14.56 4.70
C ASP A 20 -3.36 13.40 5.70
N ARG A 21 -4.56 12.80 5.84
CA ARG A 21 -4.76 11.59 6.65
C ARG A 21 -3.87 10.41 6.24
N ILE A 22 -3.50 10.32 4.96
CA ILE A 22 -2.57 9.31 4.46
C ILE A 22 -1.14 9.69 4.80
N ALA A 23 -0.80 10.98 4.72
CA ALA A 23 0.51 11.46 5.15
C ALA A 23 0.74 11.16 6.64
N GLU A 24 -0.25 11.43 7.48
CA GLU A 24 -0.25 11.11 8.92
C GLU A 24 -0.11 9.59 9.13
N ALA A 25 -0.98 8.78 8.52
CA ALA A 25 -0.95 7.33 8.68
C ALA A 25 0.39 6.69 8.22
N VAL A 26 1.00 7.21 7.14
CA VAL A 26 2.33 6.77 6.70
C VAL A 26 3.44 7.31 7.59
N GLY A 27 3.26 8.51 8.17
CA GLY A 27 4.12 9.13 9.17
C GLY A 27 4.25 8.29 10.45
N ASP A 28 3.14 7.69 10.88
CA ASP A 28 3.06 6.87 12.10
C ASP A 28 3.74 5.49 11.97
N ILE A 29 4.03 5.03 10.74
CA ILE A 29 4.79 3.80 10.51
C ILE A 29 6.25 4.08 10.87
N ARG A 30 6.79 3.32 11.84
CA ARG A 30 8.22 3.42 12.18
C ARG A 30 9.08 2.96 11.00
N ALA A 31 10.22 3.63 10.82
CA ALA A 31 11.21 3.26 9.80
C ALA A 31 11.70 1.82 9.98
N GLY A 32 12.01 1.16 8.86
CA GLY A 32 12.42 -0.23 8.80
C GLY A 32 11.53 -1.08 7.90
N ALA A 33 11.76 -2.39 7.89
CA ALA A 33 10.99 -3.35 7.12
C ALA A 33 10.04 -4.14 8.04
N ILE A 34 8.78 -4.26 7.64
CA ILE A 34 7.79 -5.09 8.32
C ILE A 34 7.09 -6.01 7.32
N ARG A 35 6.97 -7.28 7.69
CA ARG A 35 6.21 -8.26 6.91
C ARG A 35 4.77 -8.28 7.39
N LEU A 36 3.80 -8.13 6.51
CA LEU A 36 2.38 -8.29 6.84
C LEU A 36 1.84 -9.57 6.21
N THR A 37 1.03 -10.30 6.97
CA THR A 37 0.20 -11.39 6.45
C THR A 37 -1.08 -10.78 5.92
N VAL A 38 -1.47 -11.12 4.69
CA VAL A 38 -2.64 -10.54 4.02
C VAL A 38 -3.52 -11.63 3.43
N PRO A 39 -4.85 -11.46 3.42
CA PRO A 39 -5.75 -12.38 2.73
C PRO A 39 -5.54 -12.31 1.22
N LEU A 40 -5.49 -13.48 0.58
CA LEU A 40 -5.39 -13.65 -0.87
C LEU A 40 -6.57 -14.47 -1.40
N ILE A 41 -7.15 -14.00 -2.50
CA ILE A 41 -8.07 -14.79 -3.33
C ILE A 41 -7.61 -14.62 -4.78
N ASP A 42 -7.40 -15.73 -5.48
CA ASP A 42 -6.83 -15.76 -6.84
C ASP A 42 -5.54 -14.94 -6.97
N ASP A 43 -4.65 -15.05 -5.96
CA ASP A 43 -3.41 -14.27 -5.86
C ASP A 43 -3.58 -12.74 -5.73
N VAL A 44 -4.80 -12.25 -5.51
CA VAL A 44 -5.11 -10.83 -5.29
C VAL A 44 -5.30 -10.53 -3.80
N ILE A 45 -4.64 -9.49 -3.30
CA ILE A 45 -4.81 -9.00 -1.93
C ILE A 45 -6.22 -8.49 -1.76
N GLN A 46 -6.90 -8.99 -0.73
CA GLN A 46 -8.23 -8.54 -0.40
C GLN A 46 -8.21 -7.50 0.72
N VAL A 47 -8.99 -6.43 0.55
CA VAL A 47 -9.25 -5.43 1.58
C VAL A 47 -10.74 -5.46 1.90
N GLY A 48 -11.10 -5.79 3.15
CA GLY A 48 -12.48 -6.01 3.60
C GLY A 48 -12.72 -7.43 4.10
N ALA A 49 -13.90 -7.68 4.69
CA ALA A 49 -14.27 -8.98 5.23
C ALA A 49 -14.73 -9.93 4.10
N ALA A 50 -14.09 -11.08 4.00
CA ALA A 50 -14.70 -12.27 3.40
C ALA A 50 -14.20 -13.51 4.15
N ASP A 51 -14.82 -14.66 3.86
CA ASP A 51 -14.51 -15.99 4.39
C ASP A 51 -13.00 -16.31 4.38
N THR A 52 -12.60 -17.27 5.23
CA THR A 52 -11.21 -17.71 5.46
C THR A 52 -10.40 -17.87 4.17
N PRO A 53 -9.64 -16.83 3.77
CA PRO A 53 -8.92 -16.85 2.51
C PRO A 53 -7.55 -17.50 2.72
N ARG A 54 -6.94 -17.98 1.64
CA ARG A 54 -5.50 -18.30 1.68
C ARG A 54 -4.75 -17.04 2.10
N THR A 55 -3.66 -17.19 2.83
CA THR A 55 -2.86 -16.01 3.23
C THR A 55 -1.60 -15.90 2.40
N GLY A 56 -1.26 -14.67 2.06
CA GLY A 56 0.00 -14.27 1.45
C GLY A 56 0.80 -13.39 2.40
N SER A 57 1.90 -12.85 1.90
CA SER A 57 2.66 -11.87 2.66
C SER A 57 3.23 -10.77 1.77
N ILE A 58 3.14 -9.55 2.28
CA ILE A 58 3.77 -8.37 1.71
C ILE A 58 4.89 -7.89 2.62
N VAL A 59 5.90 -7.25 2.04
CA VAL A 59 6.92 -6.51 2.76
C VAL A 59 6.63 -5.03 2.58
N VAL A 60 6.52 -4.33 3.69
CA VAL A 60 6.39 -2.88 3.77
C VAL A 60 7.72 -2.33 4.28
N VAL A 61 8.37 -1.49 3.50
CA VAL A 61 9.64 -0.84 3.86
C VAL A 61 9.39 0.66 3.99
N ARG A 62 9.68 1.20 5.16
CA ARG A 62 9.61 2.63 5.46
C ARG A 62 11.01 3.20 5.64
N THR A 63 11.38 4.16 4.80
CA THR A 63 12.53 5.06 5.00
C THR A 63 12.01 6.41 5.47
N PRO A 64 12.83 7.40 5.89
CA PRO A 64 12.32 8.72 6.28
C PRO A 64 11.48 9.44 5.20
N SER A 65 11.79 9.23 3.92
CA SER A 65 11.16 9.93 2.79
C SER A 65 10.25 9.05 1.92
N ALA A 66 10.11 7.76 2.20
CA ALA A 66 9.31 6.88 1.35
C ALA A 66 8.75 5.65 2.07
N LEU A 67 7.66 5.13 1.50
CA LEU A 67 7.05 3.85 1.79
C LEU A 67 7.06 3.00 0.52
N PHE A 68 7.55 1.77 0.63
CA PHE A 68 7.58 0.79 -0.44
C PHE A 68 6.82 -0.46 -0.03
N VAL A 69 5.95 -0.97 -0.88
CA VAL A 69 5.19 -2.20 -0.63
C VAL A 69 5.35 -3.14 -1.81
N ARG A 70 5.70 -4.40 -1.53
CA ARG A 70 5.79 -5.47 -2.54
C ARG A 70 5.33 -6.79 -1.95
N ARG A 71 4.93 -7.76 -2.78
CA ARG A 71 4.77 -9.13 -2.29
C ARG A 71 6.13 -9.72 -1.92
N SER A 72 6.12 -10.52 -0.86
CA SER A 72 7.32 -11.16 -0.34
C SER A 72 7.78 -12.38 -1.13
N ASP A 73 6.90 -12.94 -1.97
CA ASP A 73 7.16 -14.09 -2.85
C ASP A 73 7.61 -13.67 -4.26
N GLY A 74 7.82 -12.37 -4.49
CA GLY A 74 8.24 -11.83 -5.78
C GLY A 74 7.13 -11.74 -6.84
N LYS A 75 5.92 -12.20 -6.56
CA LYS A 75 4.79 -12.03 -7.48
C LYS A 75 4.35 -10.55 -7.54
N PRO A 76 3.74 -10.10 -8.66
CA PRO A 76 3.14 -8.77 -8.74
C PRO A 76 2.06 -8.57 -7.67
N LEU A 77 2.02 -7.36 -7.11
CA LEU A 77 1.00 -6.89 -6.19
C LEU A 77 -0.26 -6.52 -6.97
N GLN A 78 -1.38 -7.15 -6.61
CA GLN A 78 -2.71 -6.74 -7.03
C GLN A 78 -3.58 -6.67 -5.79
N ALA A 79 -4.48 -5.70 -5.74
CA ALA A 79 -5.41 -5.55 -4.63
C ALA A 79 -6.83 -5.36 -5.16
N ARG A 80 -7.79 -5.79 -4.35
CA ARG A 80 -9.21 -5.51 -4.56
C ARG A 80 -9.88 -5.08 -3.26
N ILE A 81 -10.76 -4.12 -3.38
CA ILE A 81 -11.62 -3.65 -2.30
C ILE A 81 -12.94 -4.42 -2.38
N ILE A 82 -13.34 -5.00 -1.26
CA ILE A 82 -14.70 -5.51 -1.07
C ILE A 82 -15.55 -4.39 -0.49
N ARG A 83 -16.67 -4.09 -1.17
CA ARG A 83 -17.71 -3.21 -0.66
C ARG A 83 -19.00 -3.99 -0.50
N ASP A 84 -19.52 -3.98 0.71
CA ASP A 84 -20.86 -4.51 0.97
C ASP A 84 -21.88 -3.47 0.51
N HIS A 85 -22.83 -3.90 -0.32
CA HIS A 85 -24.01 -3.13 -0.67
C HIS A 85 -25.22 -3.76 0.01
N ASP A 86 -25.73 -3.08 1.04
CA ASP A 86 -27.05 -3.25 1.68
C ASP A 86 -27.62 -4.68 1.60
N GLY A 87 -26.82 -5.66 2.03
CA GLY A 87 -27.23 -7.05 2.19
C GLY A 87 -27.50 -7.85 0.91
N CYS A 88 -27.31 -7.30 -0.29
CA CYS A 88 -27.68 -8.00 -1.52
C CYS A 88 -26.49 -8.68 -2.21
N HIS A 89 -25.38 -7.99 -2.46
CA HIS A 89 -24.15 -8.58 -3.01
C HIS A 89 -22.91 -7.74 -2.66
N SER A 90 -21.80 -8.38 -2.31
CA SER A 90 -20.51 -7.70 -2.17
C SER A 90 -19.89 -7.43 -3.55
N THR A 91 -19.53 -6.18 -3.84
CA THR A 91 -18.81 -5.85 -5.09
C THR A 91 -17.30 -5.92 -4.84
N GLN A 92 -16.58 -6.58 -5.75
CA GLN A 92 -15.12 -6.65 -5.73
C GLN A 92 -14.55 -5.70 -6.80
N ILE A 93 -13.79 -4.70 -6.37
CA ILE A 93 -13.23 -3.67 -7.26
C ILE A 93 -11.71 -3.75 -7.19
N GLY A 94 -11.05 -3.95 -8.33
CA GLY A 94 -9.58 -3.92 -8.41
C GLY A 94 -9.04 -2.51 -8.16
N VAL A 95 -7.92 -2.40 -7.43
CA VAL A 95 -7.26 -1.11 -7.17
C VAL A 95 -6.42 -0.69 -8.38
N PHE A 96 -5.62 -1.61 -8.92
CA PHE A 96 -4.79 -1.37 -10.11
C PHE A 96 -5.41 -2.02 -11.35
N LEU A 97 -5.28 -1.35 -12.48
CA LEU A 97 -5.74 -1.85 -13.78
C LEU A 97 -4.99 -3.12 -14.20
N ARG A 98 -3.73 -3.23 -13.80
CA ARG A 98 -2.87 -4.41 -13.96
C ARG A 98 -2.05 -4.62 -12.69
N PRO A 99 -1.66 -5.86 -12.35
CA PRO A 99 -0.76 -6.11 -11.23
C PRO A 99 0.55 -5.31 -11.34
N VAL A 100 1.03 -4.80 -10.23
CA VAL A 100 2.20 -3.89 -10.15
C VAL A 100 3.34 -4.54 -9.35
N ASN A 101 4.59 -4.35 -9.74
CA ASN A 101 5.71 -5.00 -9.02
C ASN A 101 5.87 -4.46 -7.60
N HIS A 102 5.61 -3.17 -7.41
CA HIS A 102 5.65 -2.53 -6.11
C HIS A 102 4.78 -1.26 -6.10
N LEU A 103 4.36 -0.87 -4.91
CA LEU A 103 3.66 0.38 -4.63
C LEU A 103 4.63 1.33 -3.91
N THR A 104 4.86 2.50 -4.48
CA THR A 104 5.75 3.53 -3.91
C THR A 104 4.95 4.77 -3.52
N VAL A 105 5.10 5.19 -2.28
CA VAL A 105 4.66 6.50 -1.80
C VAL A 105 5.89 7.26 -1.34
N ARG A 106 6.07 8.49 -1.80
CA ARG A 106 7.12 9.40 -1.31
C ARG A 106 6.51 10.50 -0.48
N GLY A 107 7.26 10.98 0.51
CA GLY A 107 6.83 12.08 1.35
C GLY A 107 7.92 13.11 1.56
N ASP A 108 7.49 14.34 1.78
CA ASP A 108 8.33 15.47 2.17
C ASP A 108 7.59 16.29 3.23
N GLY A 109 8.12 16.29 4.46
CA GLY A 109 7.77 17.25 5.51
C GLY A 109 6.29 17.38 5.91
N GLY A 110 5.42 16.43 5.55
CA GLY A 110 3.98 16.47 5.86
C GLY A 110 3.06 16.23 4.67
N ARG A 111 3.58 16.18 3.43
CA ARG A 111 2.83 15.73 2.26
C ARG A 111 3.34 14.40 1.77
N VAL A 112 2.46 13.59 1.19
CA VAL A 112 2.83 12.34 0.53
C VAL A 112 2.19 12.21 -0.84
N TRP A 113 2.90 11.56 -1.74
CA TRP A 113 2.50 11.34 -3.11
C TRP A 113 2.71 9.89 -3.53
N TRP A 114 1.75 9.36 -4.27
CA TRP A 114 1.93 8.09 -4.95
C TRP A 114 2.76 8.28 -6.23
N ILE A 115 3.77 7.42 -6.41
CA ILE A 115 4.63 7.40 -7.59
C ILE A 115 4.18 6.22 -8.48
N PRO A 116 3.50 6.48 -9.61
CA PRO A 116 3.07 5.43 -10.53
C PRO A 116 4.25 4.90 -11.32
N ASP A 117 4.89 3.84 -10.85
CA ASP A 117 5.95 3.12 -11.60
C ASP A 117 5.32 2.26 -12.71
N GLY A 118 4.80 2.92 -13.75
CA GLY A 118 4.02 2.28 -14.83
C GLY A 118 2.63 1.77 -14.41
N ALA A 119 2.28 1.97 -13.13
CA ALA A 119 1.01 1.56 -12.55
C ALA A 119 -0.14 2.49 -12.96
N ARG A 120 -1.33 1.91 -13.19
CA ARG A 120 -2.57 2.65 -13.45
C ARG A 120 -3.64 2.22 -12.45
N ILE A 121 -4.38 3.17 -11.93
CA ILE A 121 -5.53 2.92 -11.06
C ILE A 121 -6.69 2.40 -11.92
N CYS A 122 -7.41 1.39 -11.44
CA CYS A 122 -8.47 0.74 -12.20
C CYS A 122 -9.73 1.61 -12.34
N ARG A 123 -10.18 2.22 -11.23
CA ARG A 123 -11.45 2.96 -11.19
C ARG A 123 -11.31 4.34 -10.57
N CYS A 124 -11.01 4.44 -9.27
CA CYS A 124 -10.91 5.72 -8.58
C CYS A 124 -9.73 5.77 -7.60
N HIS A 125 -9.28 6.99 -7.30
CA HIS A 125 -8.19 7.23 -6.37
C HIS A 125 -8.53 6.78 -4.93
N ASP A 126 -9.82 6.78 -4.56
CA ASP A 126 -10.27 6.33 -3.25
C ASP A 126 -9.94 4.85 -2.99
N ASP A 127 -9.91 4.01 -4.02
CA ASP A 127 -9.54 2.59 -3.88
C ASP A 127 -8.06 2.43 -3.49
N LEU A 128 -7.18 3.28 -4.06
CA LEU A 128 -5.76 3.33 -3.69
C LEU A 128 -5.57 3.88 -2.27
N ILE A 129 -6.31 4.94 -1.93
CA ILE A 129 -6.30 5.54 -0.60
C ILE A 129 -6.69 4.48 0.45
N GLN A 130 -7.78 3.74 0.23
CA GLN A 130 -8.25 2.71 1.14
C GLN A 130 -7.24 1.56 1.32
N LEU A 131 -6.56 1.16 0.24
CA LEU A 131 -5.48 0.18 0.30
C LEU A 131 -4.32 0.69 1.18
N LEU A 132 -3.91 1.95 0.99
CA LEU A 132 -2.84 2.58 1.76
C LEU A 132 -3.20 2.72 3.25
N GLU A 133 -4.43 3.13 3.58
CA GLU A 133 -4.95 3.19 4.95
C GLU A 133 -4.89 1.82 5.64
N THR A 134 -5.29 0.78 4.91
CA THR A 134 -5.25 -0.60 5.42
C THR A 134 -3.82 -1.06 5.71
N ILE A 135 -2.90 -0.81 4.78
CA ILE A 135 -1.48 -1.16 4.94
C ILE A 135 -0.87 -0.42 6.13
N ALA A 136 -1.15 0.88 6.27
CA ALA A 136 -0.65 1.70 7.37
C ALA A 136 -1.19 1.19 8.71
N THR A 137 -2.51 1.00 8.80
CA THR A 137 -3.18 0.48 10.01
C THR A 137 -2.58 -0.85 10.46
N PHE A 138 -2.41 -1.81 9.55
CA PHE A 138 -1.84 -3.11 9.88
C PHE A 138 -0.34 -3.05 10.21
N SER A 139 0.42 -2.16 9.56
CA SER A 139 1.83 -1.92 9.88
C SER A 139 1.97 -1.40 11.31
N ILE A 140 1.21 -0.36 11.67
CA ILE A 140 1.22 0.24 13.01
C ILE A 140 0.78 -0.78 14.05
N ALA A 141 -0.32 -1.49 13.82
CA ALA A 141 -0.82 -2.51 14.73
C ALA A 141 0.21 -3.62 14.98
N LYS A 142 0.93 -4.05 13.94
CA LYS A 142 1.98 -5.07 14.09
C LYS A 142 3.22 -4.52 14.81
N GLN A 143 3.67 -3.30 14.52
CA GLN A 143 4.79 -2.67 15.23
C GLN A 143 4.51 -2.48 16.72
N ARG A 144 3.26 -2.10 17.08
CA ARG A 144 2.83 -1.99 18.48
C ARG A 144 2.93 -3.33 19.21
N ARG A 145 2.46 -4.43 18.60
CA ARG A 145 2.58 -5.78 19.16
C ARG A 145 4.03 -6.22 19.34
N MET A 146 4.89 -5.94 18.36
CA MET A 146 6.33 -6.26 18.46
C MET A 146 7.01 -5.49 19.60
N SER A 147 6.64 -4.22 19.79
CA SER A 147 7.19 -3.39 20.87
C SER A 147 6.72 -3.86 22.25
N ALA A 148 5.47 -4.29 22.37
CA ALA A 148 4.92 -4.85 23.61
C ALA A 148 5.51 -6.23 23.96
N SER A 149 5.97 -6.99 22.95
CA SER A 149 6.59 -8.31 23.15
C SER A 149 8.09 -8.28 23.48
N MET A 150 8.74 -7.10 23.48
CA MET A 150 10.10 -6.97 24.00
C MET A 150 10.02 -6.77 25.52
N PRO A 151 10.37 -7.77 26.36
CA PRO A 151 10.43 -7.54 27.79
C PRO A 151 11.50 -6.47 28.07
N ALA A 152 11.16 -5.49 28.90
CA ALA A 152 12.15 -4.59 29.47
C ALA A 152 13.24 -5.45 30.11
N ARG A 153 14.47 -5.39 29.58
CA ARG A 153 15.63 -5.85 30.35
C ARG A 153 15.69 -4.96 31.58
N SER A 154 15.20 -5.47 32.70
CA SER A 154 15.49 -4.90 34.01
C SER A 154 17.00 -5.01 34.22
N THR A 155 17.70 -3.92 33.95
CA THR A 155 19.07 -3.69 34.39
C THR A 155 19.07 -3.57 35.91
N SER A 156 19.71 -4.56 36.54
CA SER A 156 20.40 -4.56 37.84
C SER A 156 19.61 -4.12 39.09
N GLY A 157 19.68 -4.84 40.21
CA GLY A 157 20.85 -5.56 40.73
C GLY A 157 21.32 -4.79 41.96
N LEU A 158 21.05 -5.36 43.13
CA LEU A 158 21.68 -5.05 44.40
C LEU A 158 22.66 -6.18 44.71
#